data_AF-A0A9X1CRN9-F1
#
_entry.id   AF-A0A9X1CRN9-F1
#
_cell.length_a   1.000
_cell.length_b   1.000
_cell.length_c   1.000
_cell.angle_alpha   90.00
_cell.angle_beta   90.00
_cell.angle_gamma   90.00
#
_symmetry.space_group_name_H-M   'P 1'
#
loop_
_entity.id
_entity.type
_entity.pdbx_description
1 polymer ?
#
loop_
_entity_poly.entity_id
_entity_poly.type
_entity_poly.pdbx_seq_one_letter_code
_entity_poly.pdbx_strand_id
1 'polypeptide(L)'
;MTKKLWSVIGLCIAFAVVLLWIYGLAEQRSEYQSSILLGAEGYHMVVRSVKYGMVLVVLVFSSFFLSEILQEWRIHPVQYLLVGAALSIFYLLLLSLAEHIGFTAAYAIGAAACIGLLFWYLRFVLATTRGVHMMTALLTAAYGTMFVLVKMQQYNLLAGSCLLFAALFAVMYYTREIDWYALSDEKSDNHTNVIEERMAARQNHDMQ
;
A
#
# COMPACT_ATOMS: atom_id res chain seq x y z
N MET A 1 -6.22 0.46 -17.93
CA MET A 1 -5.39 1.05 -16.84
C MET A 1 -6.07 2.20 -16.09
N THR A 2 -6.63 3.21 -16.79
CA THR A 2 -7.16 4.45 -16.17
C THR A 2 -8.25 4.26 -15.11
N LYS A 3 -9.25 3.38 -15.33
CA LYS A 3 -10.30 3.09 -14.32
C LYS A 3 -9.75 2.44 -13.04
N LYS A 4 -8.73 1.59 -13.17
CA LYS A 4 -8.08 0.93 -12.01
C LYS A 4 -7.24 1.92 -11.21
N LEU A 5 -6.48 2.77 -11.90
CA LEU A 5 -5.68 3.82 -11.27
C LEU A 5 -6.56 4.75 -10.42
N TRP A 6 -7.71 5.17 -10.95
CA TRP A 6 -8.70 5.95 -10.19
C TRP A 6 -9.25 5.21 -8.96
N SER A 7 -9.46 3.89 -9.07
CA SER A 7 -9.88 3.07 -7.93
C SER A 7 -8.80 2.98 -6.84
N VAL A 8 -7.52 2.81 -7.20
CA VAL A 8 -6.41 2.73 -6.23
C VAL A 8 -6.21 4.08 -5.54
N ILE A 9 -6.26 5.18 -6.29
CA ILE A 9 -6.16 6.52 -5.72
C ILE A 9 -7.33 6.79 -4.76
N GLY A 10 -8.56 6.45 -5.16
CA GLY A 10 -9.74 6.57 -4.28
C GLY A 10 -9.60 5.74 -3.00
N LEU A 11 -9.03 4.54 -3.10
CA LEU A 11 -8.78 3.68 -1.96
C LEU A 11 -7.69 4.25 -1.02
N CYS A 12 -6.59 4.80 -1.57
CA CYS A 12 -5.57 5.49 -0.77
C CYS A 12 -6.18 6.65 0.03
N ILE A 13 -7.08 7.42 -0.57
CA ILE A 13 -7.78 8.52 0.11
C ILE A 13 -8.69 7.97 1.22
N ALA A 14 -9.46 6.92 0.94
CA ALA A 14 -10.30 6.27 1.95
C ALA A 14 -9.48 5.79 3.15
N PHE A 15 -8.33 5.15 2.91
CA PHE A 15 -7.44 4.73 4.00
C PHE A 15 -6.77 5.90 4.73
N ALA A 16 -6.47 7.00 4.05
CA ALA A 16 -5.99 8.21 4.70
C ALA A 16 -7.00 8.72 5.73
N VAL A 17 -8.29 8.73 5.39
CA VAL A 17 -9.38 9.13 6.31
C VAL A 17 -9.47 8.15 7.48
N VAL A 18 -9.40 6.84 7.23
CA VAL A 18 -9.41 5.82 8.30
C VAL A 18 -8.22 6.01 9.24
N LEU A 19 -7.02 6.23 8.72
CA LEU A 19 -5.83 6.48 9.53
C LEU A 19 -5.92 7.79 10.31
N LEU A 20 -6.52 8.83 9.74
CA LEU A 20 -6.77 10.09 10.44
C LEU A 20 -7.72 9.87 11.63
N TRP A 21 -8.74 9.04 11.44
CA TRP A 21 -9.64 8.65 12.52
C TRP A 21 -8.94 7.85 13.63
N ILE A 22 -8.11 6.86 13.26
CA ILE A 22 -7.29 6.10 14.23
C ILE A 22 -6.28 7.01 14.93
N TYR A 23 -5.70 7.99 14.23
CA TYR A 23 -4.81 8.98 14.82
C TYR A 23 -5.51 9.79 15.90
N GLY A 24 -6.72 10.30 15.63
CA GLY A 24 -7.51 11.01 16.63
C GLY A 24 -7.87 10.14 17.84
N LEU A 25 -8.19 8.85 17.62
CA LEU A 25 -8.44 7.90 18.70
C LEU A 25 -7.19 7.67 19.56
N ALA A 26 -6.02 7.52 18.92
CA ALA A 26 -4.74 7.39 19.61
C ALA A 26 -4.37 8.68 20.37
N GLU A 27 -4.66 9.86 19.83
CA GLU A 27 -4.39 11.14 20.49
C GLU A 27 -5.27 11.34 21.72
N GLN A 28 -6.59 11.08 21.63
CA GLN A 28 -7.51 11.15 22.77
C GLN A 28 -7.11 10.22 23.92
N ARG A 29 -6.70 8.98 23.58
CA ARG A 29 -6.21 8.01 24.57
C ARG A 29 -4.89 8.45 25.23
N SER A 30 -4.11 9.33 24.58
CA SER A 30 -2.89 9.92 25.16
C SER A 30 -3.19 10.87 26.33
N GLU A 31 -4.31 11.59 26.23
CA GLU A 31 -4.70 12.60 27.22
C GLU A 31 -5.28 11.94 28.49
N TYR A 32 -5.85 10.73 28.36
CA TYR A 32 -6.52 9.99 29.45
C TYR A 32 -5.58 9.11 30.32
N GLN A 33 -4.28 9.37 30.25
CA GLN A 33 -3.16 8.70 30.92
C GLN A 33 -3.52 7.94 32.22
N SER A 34 -3.56 6.60 32.19
CA SER A 34 -3.76 5.74 33.38
C SER A 34 -3.02 4.40 33.38
N SER A 35 -2.25 4.03 32.34
CA SER A 35 -1.51 2.75 32.30
C SER A 35 -0.09 2.87 32.87
N ILE A 36 0.18 2.16 33.98
CA ILE A 36 1.48 2.16 34.68
C ILE A 36 2.59 1.46 33.86
N LEU A 37 2.22 0.50 32.99
CA LEU A 37 3.15 -0.28 32.17
C LEU A 37 3.59 0.42 30.88
N LEU A 38 2.72 1.25 30.29
CA LEU A 38 3.03 2.03 29.10
C LEU A 38 3.43 3.45 29.53
N GLY A 39 4.71 3.65 29.86
CA GLY A 39 5.22 4.97 30.19
C GLY A 39 4.98 6.01 29.09
N ALA A 40 5.11 7.31 29.41
CA ALA A 40 4.83 8.42 28.49
C ALA A 40 5.55 8.29 27.13
N GLU A 41 6.80 7.81 27.12
CA GLU A 41 7.56 7.59 25.87
C GLU A 41 6.95 6.51 24.97
N GLY A 42 6.42 5.43 25.55
CA GLY A 42 5.79 4.34 24.79
C GLY A 42 4.51 4.80 24.11
N TYR A 43 3.73 5.66 24.76
CA TYR A 43 2.54 6.25 24.19
C TYR A 43 2.86 7.14 22.98
N HIS A 44 3.87 8.00 23.11
CA HIS A 44 4.34 8.82 21.99
C HIS A 44 4.83 7.98 20.80
N MET A 45 5.42 6.80 21.03
CA MET A 45 5.80 5.88 19.95
C MET A 45 4.56 5.34 19.22
N VAL A 46 3.49 4.97 19.94
CA VAL A 46 2.22 4.51 19.31
C VAL A 46 1.59 5.61 18.45
N VAL A 47 1.44 6.82 18.99
CA VAL A 47 0.88 7.96 18.24
C VAL A 47 1.71 8.25 16.98
N ARG A 48 3.04 8.18 17.09
CA ARG A 48 3.93 8.34 15.93
C ARG A 48 3.80 7.22 14.91
N SER A 49 3.65 5.96 15.34
CA SER A 49 3.41 4.84 14.43
C SER A 49 2.18 5.08 13.56
N VAL A 50 1.08 5.58 14.15
CA VAL A 50 -0.14 5.88 13.40
C VAL A 50 0.07 7.08 12.48
N LYS A 51 0.74 8.14 12.95
CA LYS A 51 1.07 9.32 12.12
C LYS A 51 1.88 8.95 10.87
N TYR A 52 2.85 8.05 11.03
CA TYR A 52 3.67 7.58 9.90
C TYR A 52 2.97 6.52 9.06
N GLY A 53 1.82 6.00 9.49
CA GLY A 53 1.15 4.87 8.83
C GLY A 53 0.73 5.14 7.38
N MET A 54 0.57 6.40 6.99
CA MET A 54 0.36 6.76 5.58
C MET A 54 1.51 6.26 4.68
N VAL A 55 2.76 6.34 5.15
CA VAL A 55 3.94 5.86 4.38
C VAL A 55 3.87 4.35 4.22
N LEU A 56 3.41 3.61 5.24
CA LEU A 56 3.24 2.16 5.17
C LEU A 56 2.17 1.80 4.13
N VAL A 57 1.01 2.47 4.17
CA VAL A 57 -0.08 2.24 3.20
C VAL A 57 0.39 2.53 1.78
N VAL A 58 1.06 3.67 1.55
CA VAL A 58 1.57 4.04 0.22
C VAL A 58 2.61 3.03 -0.26
N LEU A 59 3.56 2.63 0.57
CA LEU A 59 4.57 1.63 0.19
C LEU A 59 3.94 0.29 -0.15
N VAL A 60 3.02 -0.21 0.67
CA VAL A 60 2.39 -1.51 0.43
C VAL A 60 1.53 -1.44 -0.83
N PHE A 61 0.66 -0.44 -0.97
CA PHE A 61 -0.20 -0.32 -2.15
C PHE A 61 0.60 -0.11 -3.44
N SER A 62 1.67 0.69 -3.39
CA SER A 62 2.58 0.86 -4.53
C SER A 62 3.25 -0.45 -4.90
N SER A 63 3.59 -1.28 -3.91
CA SER A 63 4.23 -2.58 -4.16
C SER A 63 3.29 -3.61 -4.77
N PHE A 64 2.03 -3.62 -4.32
CA PHE A 64 0.95 -4.38 -4.96
C PHE A 64 0.71 -3.90 -6.39
N PHE A 65 0.64 -2.58 -6.59
CA PHE A 65 0.44 -1.99 -7.91
C PHE A 65 1.59 -2.29 -8.88
N LEU A 66 2.84 -2.16 -8.43
CA LEU A 66 4.02 -2.48 -9.23
C LEU A 66 4.08 -3.98 -9.55
N SER A 67 3.76 -4.85 -8.59
CA SER A 67 3.68 -6.30 -8.83
C SER A 67 2.56 -6.66 -9.80
N GLU A 68 1.43 -5.95 -9.77
CA GLU A 68 0.33 -6.12 -10.73
C GLU A 68 0.78 -5.80 -12.16
N ILE A 69 1.53 -4.70 -12.35
CA ILE A 69 2.05 -4.29 -13.66
C ILE A 69 3.08 -5.29 -14.18
N LEU A 70 4.01 -5.72 -13.33
CA LEU A 70 5.11 -6.60 -13.74
C LEU A 70 4.68 -8.05 -13.98
N GLN A 71 3.63 -8.53 -13.32
CA GLN A 71 3.22 -9.94 -13.35
C GLN A 71 1.88 -10.16 -14.08
N GLU A 72 1.31 -9.11 -14.70
CA GLU A 72 0.03 -9.13 -15.43
C GLU A 72 -1.17 -9.67 -14.64
N TRP A 73 -1.10 -9.63 -13.31
CA TRP A 73 -2.14 -10.21 -12.46
C TRP A 73 -3.41 -9.38 -12.49
N ARG A 74 -4.57 -10.05 -12.60
CA ARG A 74 -5.88 -9.38 -12.50
C ARG A 74 -6.33 -9.31 -11.05
N ILE A 75 -5.74 -8.39 -10.30
CA ILE A 75 -6.14 -8.10 -8.91
C ILE A 75 -7.47 -7.33 -8.92
N HIS A 76 -8.47 -7.84 -8.19
CA HIS A 76 -9.77 -7.17 -8.05
C HIS A 76 -9.69 -6.07 -6.96
N PRO A 77 -10.37 -4.91 -7.09
CA PRO A 77 -10.32 -3.82 -6.11
C PRO A 77 -10.62 -4.24 -4.66
N VAL A 78 -11.44 -5.27 -4.48
CA VAL A 78 -11.76 -5.84 -3.16
C VAL A 78 -10.52 -6.37 -2.42
N GLN A 79 -9.50 -6.83 -3.15
CA GLN A 79 -8.28 -7.37 -2.56
C GLN A 79 -7.44 -6.25 -1.96
N TYR A 80 -7.36 -5.10 -2.63
CA TYR A 80 -6.72 -3.92 -2.08
C TYR A 80 -7.44 -3.42 -0.81
N LEU A 81 -8.78 -3.50 -0.79
CA LEU A 81 -9.56 -3.16 0.41
C LEU A 81 -9.23 -4.08 1.58
N LEU A 82 -9.16 -5.40 1.35
CA LEU A 82 -8.81 -6.38 2.38
C LEU A 82 -7.38 -6.17 2.91
N VAL A 83 -6.42 -5.88 2.03
CA VAL A 83 -5.03 -5.58 2.42
C VAL A 83 -4.97 -4.30 3.28
N GLY A 84 -5.66 -3.25 2.84
CA GLY A 84 -5.76 -2.01 3.62
C GLY A 84 -6.47 -2.22 4.96
N ALA A 85 -7.52 -3.04 5.01
CA ALA A 85 -8.21 -3.36 6.25
C ALA A 85 -7.28 -4.07 7.24
N ALA A 86 -6.43 -5.00 6.76
CA ALA A 86 -5.40 -5.63 7.58
C ALA A 86 -4.39 -4.61 8.11
N LEU A 87 -3.96 -3.64 7.28
CA LEU A 87 -3.10 -2.53 7.71
C LEU A 87 -3.76 -1.65 8.78
N SER A 88 -5.05 -1.36 8.68
CA SER A 88 -5.79 -0.62 9.72
C SER A 88 -5.91 -1.43 11.02
N ILE A 89 -6.20 -2.74 10.91
CA ILE A 89 -6.29 -3.65 12.05
C ILE A 89 -4.95 -3.75 12.79
N PHE A 90 -3.82 -3.72 12.08
CA PHE A 90 -2.49 -3.65 12.69
C PHE A 90 -2.38 -2.48 13.69
N TYR A 91 -2.81 -1.26 13.31
CA TYR A 91 -2.73 -0.10 14.20
C TYR A 91 -3.66 -0.21 15.40
N LEU A 92 -4.84 -0.80 15.23
CA LEU A 92 -5.76 -1.07 16.33
C LEU A 92 -5.19 -2.11 17.30
N LEU A 93 -4.59 -3.18 16.78
CA LEU A 93 -3.87 -4.17 17.60
C LEU A 93 -2.69 -3.52 18.32
N LEU A 94 -1.89 -2.71 17.63
CA LEU A 94 -0.75 -2.03 18.22
C LEU A 94 -1.19 -1.17 19.40
N LEU A 95 -2.24 -0.37 19.22
CA LEU A 95 -2.76 0.50 20.29
C LEU A 95 -3.24 -0.33 21.49
N SER A 96 -4.08 -1.35 21.26
CA SER A 96 -4.65 -2.19 22.31
C SER A 96 -3.59 -3.02 23.05
N LEU A 97 -2.68 -3.67 22.33
CA LEU A 97 -1.65 -4.52 22.93
C LEU A 97 -0.56 -3.70 23.61
N ALA A 98 -0.22 -2.51 23.08
CA ALA A 98 0.80 -1.68 23.68
C ALA A 98 0.44 -1.37 25.14
N GLU A 99 -0.83 -1.05 25.43
CA GLU A 99 -1.31 -0.77 26.79
C GLU A 99 -1.01 -1.90 27.79
N HIS A 100 -0.96 -3.16 27.33
CA HIS A 100 -0.77 -4.33 28.19
C HIS A 100 0.67 -4.85 28.27
N ILE A 101 1.40 -4.87 27.15
CA ILE A 101 2.71 -5.55 27.05
C ILE A 101 3.86 -4.65 26.57
N GLY A 102 3.60 -3.35 26.37
CA GLY A 102 4.60 -2.39 25.91
C GLY A 102 4.75 -2.31 24.39
N PHE A 103 5.31 -1.18 23.91
CA PHE A 103 5.38 -0.85 22.48
C PHE A 103 6.10 -1.89 21.63
N THR A 104 7.34 -2.26 22.00
CA THR A 104 8.19 -3.13 21.16
C THR A 104 7.57 -4.52 20.99
N ALA A 105 7.04 -5.11 22.06
CA ALA A 105 6.41 -6.43 22.02
C ALA A 105 5.08 -6.38 21.26
N ALA A 106 4.24 -5.36 21.51
CA ALA A 106 3.00 -5.15 20.77
C ALA A 106 3.24 -4.96 19.28
N TYR A 107 4.27 -4.20 18.90
CA TYR A 107 4.65 -4.00 17.50
C TYR A 107 5.08 -5.31 16.84
N ALA A 108 5.96 -6.08 17.49
CA ALA A 108 6.45 -7.34 16.94
C ALA A 108 5.31 -8.35 16.75
N ILE A 109 4.44 -8.51 17.75
CA ILE A 109 3.29 -9.42 17.70
C ILE A 109 2.27 -8.94 16.66
N GLY A 110 1.92 -7.66 16.66
CA GLY A 110 0.98 -7.08 15.70
C GLY A 110 1.48 -7.19 14.26
N ALA A 111 2.75 -6.89 14.02
CA ALA A 111 3.37 -7.00 12.70
C ALA A 111 3.43 -8.46 12.25
N ALA A 112 3.87 -9.38 13.11
CA ALA A 112 3.91 -10.81 12.78
C ALA A 112 2.51 -11.37 12.48
N ALA A 113 1.50 -10.97 13.25
CA ALA A 113 0.11 -11.37 13.02
C ALA A 113 -0.41 -10.86 11.67
N CYS A 114 -0.18 -9.58 11.35
CA CYS A 114 -0.62 -9.01 10.07
C CYS A 114 0.16 -9.55 8.86
N ILE A 115 1.47 -9.73 8.98
CA ILE A 115 2.29 -10.34 7.93
C ILE A 115 1.85 -11.80 7.72
N GLY A 116 1.59 -12.56 8.79
CA GLY A 116 1.10 -13.94 8.70
C GLY A 116 -0.27 -14.03 8.05
N LEU A 117 -1.21 -13.15 8.44
CA LEU A 117 -2.54 -13.07 7.84
C LEU A 117 -2.46 -12.76 6.33
N LEU A 118 -1.65 -11.77 5.96
CA LEU A 118 -1.47 -11.37 4.57
C LEU A 118 -0.72 -12.44 3.76
N PHE A 119 0.30 -13.09 4.31
CA PHE A 119 0.98 -14.22 3.67
C PHE A 119 0.00 -15.37 3.38
N TRP A 120 -0.82 -15.74 4.37
CA TRP A 120 -1.84 -16.78 4.21
C TRP A 120 -2.85 -16.41 3.13
N TYR A 121 -3.36 -15.18 3.17
CA TYR A 121 -4.29 -14.67 2.15
C TYR A 121 -3.67 -14.67 0.74
N LEU A 122 -2.44 -14.16 0.61
CA LEU A 122 -1.73 -14.08 -0.67
C LEU A 122 -1.46 -15.45 -1.27
N ARG A 123 -1.23 -16.48 -0.45
CA ARG A 123 -1.07 -17.85 -0.93
C ARG A 123 -2.29 -18.38 -1.69
N PHE A 124 -3.50 -17.92 -1.37
CA PHE A 124 -4.72 -18.31 -2.10
C PHE A 124 -5.00 -17.42 -3.31
N VAL A 125 -4.63 -16.15 -3.21
CA VAL A 125 -4.93 -15.15 -4.26
C VAL A 125 -3.93 -15.21 -5.40
N LEU A 126 -2.65 -15.42 -5.08
CA LEU A 126 -1.58 -15.46 -6.08
C LEU A 126 -1.38 -16.90 -6.54
N ALA A 127 -1.43 -17.11 -7.85
CA ALA A 127 -1.19 -18.43 -8.44
C ALA A 127 0.28 -18.89 -8.33
N THR A 128 1.23 -17.97 -8.09
CA THR A 128 2.67 -18.25 -8.12
C THR A 128 3.33 -18.09 -6.75
N THR A 129 3.99 -19.15 -6.28
CA THR A 129 4.73 -19.17 -4.98
C THR A 129 5.84 -18.12 -4.92
N ARG A 130 6.57 -17.90 -6.01
CA ARG A 130 7.62 -16.87 -6.12
C ARG A 130 7.08 -15.47 -5.79
N GLY A 131 5.89 -15.14 -6.30
CA GLY A 131 5.28 -13.84 -6.07
C GLY A 131 4.77 -13.65 -4.64
N VAL A 132 4.25 -14.72 -4.01
CA VAL A 132 3.88 -14.72 -2.59
C VAL A 132 5.09 -14.41 -1.70
N HIS A 133 6.21 -15.09 -1.94
CA HIS A 133 7.45 -14.85 -1.17
C HIS A 133 7.99 -13.44 -1.40
N MET A 134 8.00 -12.95 -2.64
CA MET A 134 8.42 -11.58 -2.97
C MET A 134 7.57 -10.53 -2.24
N MET A 135 6.24 -10.64 -2.32
CA MET A 135 5.34 -9.70 -1.66
C MET A 135 5.46 -9.75 -0.14
N THR A 136 5.62 -10.94 0.43
CA THR A 136 5.77 -11.11 1.89
C THR A 136 7.12 -10.59 2.39
N ALA A 137 8.19 -10.74 1.60
CA ALA A 137 9.47 -10.13 1.90
C ALA A 137 9.37 -8.60 1.88
N LEU A 138 8.68 -8.04 0.89
CA LEU A 138 8.46 -6.60 0.77
C LEU A 138 7.60 -6.08 1.92
N LEU A 139 6.54 -6.80 2.30
CA LEU A 139 5.70 -6.47 3.45
C LEU A 139 6.51 -6.48 4.76
N THR A 140 7.35 -7.50 4.97
CA THR A 140 8.27 -7.57 6.11
C THR A 140 9.23 -6.38 6.13
N ALA A 141 9.79 -6.00 4.97
CA ALA A 141 10.65 -4.83 4.86
C ALA A 141 9.89 -3.52 5.16
N ALA A 142 8.63 -3.40 4.73
CA ALA A 142 7.79 -2.24 5.00
C ALA A 142 7.49 -2.09 6.51
N TYR A 143 7.15 -3.18 7.21
CA TYR A 143 7.01 -3.15 8.67
C TYR A 143 8.36 -2.95 9.38
N GLY A 144 9.47 -3.46 8.85
CA GLY A 144 10.80 -3.24 9.41
C GLY A 144 11.23 -1.77 9.32
N THR A 145 11.02 -1.14 8.16
CA THR A 145 11.31 0.28 7.96
C THR A 145 10.45 1.18 8.84
N MET A 146 9.17 0.85 9.03
CA MET A 146 8.32 1.54 10.00
C MET A 146 8.86 1.45 11.43
N PHE A 147 9.35 0.29 11.85
CA PHE A 147 9.94 0.14 13.17
C PHE A 147 11.15 1.06 13.37
N VAL A 148 12.02 1.16 12.36
CA VAL A 148 13.17 2.07 12.36
C VAL A 148 12.70 3.54 12.44
N LEU A 149 11.71 3.93 11.64
CA LEU A 149 11.15 5.28 11.65
C LEU A 149 10.50 5.66 12.99
N VAL A 150 9.95 4.70 13.74
CA VAL A 150 9.35 5.02 15.04
C VAL A 150 10.42 5.12 16.13
N LYS A 151 11.46 4.27 16.07
CA LYS A 151 12.56 4.28 17.05
C LYS A 151 13.51 5.47 16.90
N MET A 152 13.80 5.91 15.68
CA MET A 152 14.83 6.91 15.40
C MET A 152 14.35 8.37 15.49
N GLN A 153 13.64 8.75 16.57
CA GLN A 153 12.94 10.04 16.69
C GLN A 153 13.70 11.27 16.17
N GLN A 154 14.99 11.40 16.50
CA GLN A 154 15.82 12.55 16.10
C GLN A 154 16.28 12.50 14.63
N TYR A 155 16.26 11.31 14.02
CA TYR A 155 16.68 11.06 12.63
C TYR A 155 15.51 10.68 11.71
N ASN A 156 14.27 10.90 12.14
CA ASN A 156 13.08 10.52 11.35
C ASN A 156 13.04 11.14 9.97
N LEU A 157 13.46 12.41 9.84
CA LEU A 157 13.52 13.08 8.55
C LEU A 157 14.55 12.42 7.61
N LEU A 158 15.74 12.11 8.14
CA LEU A 158 16.82 11.47 7.42
C LEU A 158 16.45 10.04 6.99
N ALA A 159 15.93 9.25 7.93
CA ALA A 159 15.47 7.89 7.66
C ALA A 159 14.33 7.88 6.62
N GLY A 160 13.39 8.84 6.71
CA GLY A 160 12.32 9.01 5.74
C GLY A 160 12.82 9.39 4.35
N SER A 161 13.74 10.36 4.23
CA SER A 161 14.31 10.74 2.93
C SER A 161 15.11 9.60 2.29
N CYS A 162 15.89 8.86 3.08
CA CYS A 162 16.62 7.68 2.58
C CYS A 162 15.67 6.58 2.11
N LEU A 163 14.58 6.34 2.85
CA LEU A 163 13.55 5.39 2.47
C LEU A 163 12.87 5.78 1.15
N LEU A 164 12.48 7.06 1.00
CA LEU A 164 11.87 7.57 -0.22
C LEU A 164 12.84 7.47 -1.41
N PHE A 165 14.12 7.80 -1.20
CA PHE A 165 15.14 7.67 -2.23
C PHE A 165 15.32 6.20 -2.67
N ALA A 166 15.44 5.28 -1.72
CA ALA A 166 15.55 3.85 -2.00
C ALA A 166 14.30 3.29 -2.69
N ALA A 167 13.10 3.71 -2.26
CA ALA A 167 11.85 3.32 -2.90
C ALA A 167 11.76 3.82 -4.34
N LEU A 168 12.14 5.08 -4.59
CA LEU A 168 12.20 5.63 -5.95
C LEU A 168 13.19 4.87 -6.82
N PHE A 169 14.40 4.60 -6.30
CA PHE A 169 15.40 3.79 -7.00
C PHE A 169 14.86 2.40 -7.36
N ALA A 170 14.19 1.73 -6.43
CA ALA A 170 13.59 0.42 -6.67
C ALA A 170 12.52 0.49 -7.78
N VAL A 171 11.61 1.47 -7.72
CA VAL A 171 10.60 1.67 -8.77
C VAL A 171 11.28 1.86 -10.12
N MET A 172 12.25 2.77 -10.24
CA MET A 172 12.97 3.03 -11.50
C MET A 172 13.71 1.78 -12.01
N TYR A 173 14.31 1.00 -11.11
CA TYR A 173 15.03 -0.22 -11.48
C TYR A 173 14.08 -1.29 -12.04
N TYR A 174 12.94 -1.52 -11.37
CA TYR A 174 11.97 -2.53 -11.78
C TYR A 174 11.14 -2.12 -13.00
N THR A 175 10.91 -0.82 -13.24
CA THR A 175 10.15 -0.34 -14.41
C THR A 175 11.00 -0.13 -15.66
N ARG A 176 12.33 -0.37 -15.60
CA ARG A 176 13.27 -0.10 -16.71
C ARG A 176 12.93 -0.81 -18.02
N GLU A 177 12.31 -1.98 -17.94
CA GLU A 177 12.00 -2.82 -19.11
C GLU A 177 10.55 -2.64 -19.60
N ILE A 178 9.80 -1.69 -19.03
CA ILE A 178 8.41 -1.43 -19.44
C ILE A 178 8.42 -0.49 -20.66
N ASP A 179 7.95 -1.01 -21.80
CA ASP A 179 7.72 -0.21 -23.01
C ASP A 179 6.40 0.58 -22.88
N TRP A 180 6.52 1.83 -22.44
CA TRP A 180 5.38 2.73 -22.26
C TRP A 180 4.78 3.22 -23.58
N TYR A 181 5.53 3.17 -24.68
CA TYR A 181 5.10 3.71 -25.98
C TYR A 181 4.30 2.69 -26.79
N ALA A 182 4.63 1.39 -26.67
CA ALA A 182 3.82 0.33 -27.29
C ALA A 182 2.34 0.35 -26.83
N LEU A 183 2.08 0.79 -25.59
CA LEU A 183 0.74 0.89 -25.02
C LEU A 183 -0.07 2.10 -25.51
N SER A 184 0.58 3.13 -26.08
CA SER A 184 -0.11 4.30 -26.66
C SER A 184 -0.46 4.12 -28.12
N ASP A 185 0.37 3.41 -28.90
CA ASP A 185 0.17 3.25 -30.35
C ASP A 185 -0.99 2.30 -30.69
N GLU A 186 -1.19 1.21 -29.95
CA GLU A 186 -2.32 0.27 -30.16
C GLU A 186 -3.70 0.98 -30.05
N LYS A 187 -3.79 1.99 -29.18
CA LYS A 187 -5.03 2.75 -28.99
C LYS A 187 -5.29 3.76 -30.10
N SER A 188 -4.22 4.28 -30.73
CA SER A 188 -4.31 5.21 -31.85
C SER A 188 -4.70 4.47 -33.14
N ASP A 189 -4.04 3.36 -33.44
CA ASP A 189 -4.31 2.56 -34.64
C ASP A 189 -5.72 1.95 -34.65
N ASN A 190 -6.19 1.44 -33.51
CA ASN A 190 -7.55 0.90 -33.43
C ASN A 190 -8.61 2.00 -33.61
N HIS A 191 -8.34 3.24 -33.19
CA HIS A 191 -9.28 4.34 -33.38
C HIS A 191 -9.34 4.79 -34.85
N THR A 192 -8.19 4.86 -35.53
CA THR A 192 -8.10 5.24 -36.94
C THR A 192 -8.78 4.21 -37.84
N ASN A 193 -8.49 2.91 -37.64
CA ASN A 193 -9.10 1.82 -38.40
C ASN A 193 -10.64 1.79 -38.26
N VAL A 194 -11.16 2.00 -37.05
CA VAL A 194 -12.61 2.06 -36.80
C VAL A 194 -13.26 3.27 -37.46
N ILE A 195 -12.56 4.41 -37.58
CA ILE A 195 -13.07 5.59 -38.29
C ILE A 195 -13.08 5.35 -39.80
N GLU A 196 -12.01 4.79 -40.37
CA GLU A 196 -11.95 4.46 -41.80
C GLU A 196 -13.04 3.47 -42.21
N GLU A 197 -13.24 2.40 -41.43
CA GLU A 197 -14.27 1.40 -41.70
C GLU A 197 -15.69 2.00 -41.65
N ARG A 198 -15.94 2.93 -40.70
CA ARG A 198 -17.20 3.68 -40.61
C ARG A 198 -17.40 4.68 -41.74
N MET A 199 -16.33 5.29 -42.26
CA MET A 199 -16.41 6.19 -43.41
C MET A 199 -16.66 5.42 -44.71
N ALA A 200 -15.98 4.29 -44.91
CA ALA A 200 -16.19 3.40 -46.06
C ALA A 200 -17.62 2.82 -46.09
N ALA A 201 -18.17 2.43 -44.94
CA ALA A 201 -19.55 1.94 -44.84
C ALA A 201 -20.60 3.03 -45.17
N ARG A 202 -20.34 4.29 -44.81
CA ARG A 202 -21.21 5.42 -45.19
C ARG A 202 -21.19 5.68 -46.69
N GLN A 203 -20.00 5.70 -47.31
CA GLN A 203 -19.87 5.88 -48.76
C GLN A 203 -20.59 4.79 -49.56
N ASN A 204 -20.59 3.55 -49.09
CA ASN A 204 -21.30 2.46 -49.77
C ASN A 204 -22.82 2.56 -49.66
N HIS A 205 -23.34 3.18 -48.58
CA HIS A 205 -24.77 3.36 -48.37
C HIS A 205 -25.34 4.55 -49.18
N ASP A 206 -24.50 5.53 -49.55
CA ASP A 206 -24.92 6.67 -50.37
C ASP A 206 -24.89 6.37 -51.89
N MET A 207 -24.34 5.23 -52.30
CA MET A 207 -24.27 4.77 -53.70
C MET A 207 -25.32 3.72 -54.09
N GLN A 208 -26.19 3.31 -53.18
CA GLN A 208 -27.35 2.42 -53.41
C GLN A 208 -28.66 3.20 -53.32
#